data_AF-A0A9D7SLY1-F1
#
_entry.id   AF-A0A9D7SLY1-F1
#
_cell.length_a   1.000
_cell.length_b   1.000
_cell.length_c   1.000
_cell.angle_alpha   90.00
_cell.angle_beta   90.00
_cell.angle_gamma   90.00
#
_symmetry.space_group_name_H-M   'P 1'
#
loop_
_entity.id
_entity.type
_entity.pdbx_description
1 polymer ?
#
loop_
_entity_poly.entity_id
_entity_poly.type
_entity_poly.pdbx_seq_one_letter_code
_entity_poly.pdbx_strand_id
1 'polypeptide(L)'
;MHVDDLRRIQREAATANLYGLVASCRGRFVEAADLLEWRSAAIERLREAGVVESIDLWPLYGAYTVLSERYIAEFFSPQESLFFDPTEMQDAKWSSYFHHHLVPQLLRNHNVVRNVLRAVRLLPCNDPQAAATALTQCFTELNLPQTAPMWAPEAIRDC
;
A
#
# COMPACT_ATOMS: atom_id res chain seq x y z
N MET A 1 -14.64 -15.38 -11.82
CA MET A 1 -14.61 -13.90 -11.70
C MET A 1 -13.77 -13.35 -12.84
N HIS A 2 -14.23 -12.35 -13.58
CA HIS A 2 -13.44 -11.76 -14.66
C HIS A 2 -12.37 -10.82 -14.06
N VAL A 3 -11.24 -10.64 -14.76
CA VAL A 3 -10.18 -9.72 -14.30
C VAL A 3 -10.71 -8.30 -14.09
N ASP A 4 -11.68 -7.89 -14.90
CA ASP A 4 -12.30 -6.57 -14.81
C ASP A 4 -13.20 -6.42 -13.56
N ASP A 5 -13.76 -7.52 -13.06
CA ASP A 5 -14.47 -7.52 -11.78
C ASP A 5 -13.50 -7.24 -10.63
N LEU A 6 -12.33 -7.89 -10.65
CA LEU A 6 -11.28 -7.66 -9.64
C LEU A 6 -10.78 -6.21 -9.67
N ARG A 7 -10.51 -5.67 -10.88
CA ARG A 7 -10.13 -4.26 -11.04
C ARG A 7 -11.18 -3.30 -10.50
N ARG A 8 -12.46 -3.59 -10.73
CA ARG A 8 -13.56 -2.78 -10.20
C ARG A 8 -13.56 -2.80 -8.68
N ILE A 9 -13.45 -3.98 -8.07
CA ILE A 9 -13.39 -4.14 -6.60
C ILE A 9 -12.17 -3.41 -6.02
N GLN A 10 -11.01 -3.53 -6.64
CA GLN A 10 -9.79 -2.82 -6.22
C GLN A 10 -9.97 -1.30 -6.27
N ARG A 11 -10.65 -0.77 -7.28
CA ARG A 11 -10.96 0.67 -7.41
C ARG A 11 -11.98 1.13 -6.38
N GLU A 12 -13.04 0.35 -6.15
CA GLU A 12 -14.06 0.64 -5.13
C GLU A 12 -13.46 0.67 -3.71
N ALA A 13 -12.51 -0.24 -3.43
CA ALA A 13 -11.80 -0.30 -2.15
C ALA A 13 -10.62 0.69 -2.02
N ALA A 14 -10.23 1.39 -3.10
CA ALA A 14 -8.98 2.17 -3.15
C ALA A 14 -8.89 3.23 -2.05
N THR A 15 -9.96 4.00 -1.83
CA THR A 15 -10.01 5.04 -0.81
C THR A 15 -9.75 4.48 0.59
N ALA A 16 -10.43 3.38 0.95
CA ALA A 16 -10.29 2.76 2.27
C ALA A 16 -8.89 2.18 2.46
N ASN A 17 -8.36 1.50 1.43
CA ASN A 17 -7.02 0.93 1.44
C ASN A 17 -5.92 1.99 1.56
N LEU A 18 -6.03 3.08 0.80
CA LEU A 18 -5.10 4.21 0.84
C LEU A 18 -5.17 4.94 2.19
N TYR A 19 -6.37 5.16 2.72
CA TYR A 19 -6.51 5.74 4.05
C TYR A 19 -5.86 4.86 5.12
N GLY A 20 -6.10 3.54 5.08
CA GLY A 20 -5.48 2.57 5.98
C GLY A 20 -3.95 2.58 5.90
N LEU A 21 -3.39 2.70 4.69
CA LEU A 21 -1.95 2.84 4.47
C LEU A 21 -1.42 4.14 5.09
N VAL A 22 -2.06 5.28 4.83
CA VAL A 22 -1.65 6.58 5.39
C VAL A 22 -1.73 6.55 6.92
N ALA A 23 -2.81 6.01 7.49
CA ALA A 23 -2.98 5.87 8.94
C ALA A 23 -1.88 5.01 9.56
N SER A 24 -1.51 3.91 8.90
CA SER A 24 -0.43 3.02 9.35
C SER A 24 0.95 3.69 9.27
N CYS A 25 1.23 4.41 8.18
CA CYS A 25 2.46 5.20 8.02
C CYS A 25 2.56 6.30 9.08
N ARG A 26 1.44 6.99 9.35
CA ARG A 26 1.33 8.02 10.39
C ARG A 26 1.61 7.43 11.77
N GLY A 27 0.95 6.31 12.11
CA GLY A 27 1.16 5.61 13.38
C GLY A 27 2.61 5.23 13.60
N ARG A 28 3.26 4.62 12.60
CA ARG A 28 4.68 4.26 12.68
C ARG A 28 5.60 5.47 12.86
N PHE A 29 5.30 6.59 12.19
CA PHE A 29 6.11 7.80 12.31
C PHE A 29 5.96 8.45 13.69
N VAL A 30 4.75 8.49 14.23
CA VAL A 30 4.46 9.01 15.57
C VAL A 30 5.08 8.13 16.64
N GLU A 31 4.95 6.80 16.53
CA GLU A 31 5.59 5.84 17.46
C GLU A 31 7.11 6.01 17.50
N ALA A 32 7.74 6.21 16.33
CA ALA A 32 9.17 6.51 16.28
C ALA A 32 9.53 7.84 16.96
N ALA A 33 8.69 8.86 16.84
CA ALA A 33 8.87 10.13 17.54
C ALA A 33 8.71 9.97 19.06
N ASP A 34 7.74 9.17 19.51
CA ASP A 34 7.51 8.86 20.92
C ASP A 34 8.69 8.12 21.55
N LEU A 35 9.25 7.13 20.85
CA LEU A 35 10.45 6.41 21.29
C LEU A 35 11.68 7.31 21.45
N LEU A 36 11.75 8.39 20.67
CA LEU A 36 12.83 9.38 20.73
C LEU A 36 12.50 10.58 21.63
N GLU A 37 11.37 10.55 22.33
CA GLU A 37 10.83 11.65 23.12
C GLU A 37 10.76 12.98 22.35
N TRP A 38 10.63 12.90 21.02
CA TRP A 38 10.67 14.06 20.14
C TRP A 38 9.33 14.79 20.15
N ARG A 39 9.32 16.02 20.67
CA ARG A 39 8.14 16.88 20.70
C ARG A 39 8.32 18.06 19.76
N SER A 40 7.42 18.20 18.78
CA SER A 40 7.41 19.38 17.90
C SER A 40 6.01 19.63 17.34
N ALA A 41 5.72 20.88 16.97
CA ALA A 41 4.44 21.26 16.37
C ALA A 41 4.12 20.53 15.06
N ALA A 42 5.12 19.94 14.38
CA ALA A 42 4.90 19.11 13.21
C ALA A 42 4.40 17.70 13.60
N ILE A 43 4.89 17.14 14.71
CA ILE A 43 4.44 15.85 15.25
C ILE A 43 3.01 15.97 15.79
N GLU A 44 2.68 17.06 16.49
CA GLU A 44 1.32 17.28 16.99
C GLU A 44 0.32 17.42 15.84
N ARG A 45 0.64 18.20 14.80
CA ARG A 45 -0.17 18.26 13.57
C ARG A 45 -0.34 16.89 12.92
N LEU A 46 0.70 16.08 12.93
CA LEU A 46 0.65 14.72 12.39
C LEU A 46 -0.27 13.81 13.22
N ARG A 47 -0.37 13.98 14.55
CA ARG A 47 -1.31 13.23 15.40
C ARG A 47 -2.76 13.60 15.11
N GLU A 48 -3.03 14.89 14.87
CA GLU A 48 -4.37 15.44 14.63
C GLU A 48 -4.86 15.25 13.19
N ALA A 49 -3.94 15.06 12.24
CA ALA A 49 -4.24 14.88 10.83
C ALA A 49 -5.23 13.72 10.58
N GLY A 50 -6.30 13.93 9.82
CA GLY A 50 -7.32 12.91 9.56
C GLY A 50 -8.38 12.76 10.66
N VAL A 51 -8.25 13.47 11.79
CA VAL A 51 -9.30 13.61 12.82
C VAL A 51 -10.07 14.91 12.61
N VAL A 52 -9.35 16.00 12.32
CA VAL A 52 -9.92 17.35 12.13
C VAL A 52 -10.02 17.72 10.65
N GLU A 53 -9.04 17.33 9.84
CA GLU A 53 -8.96 17.67 8.41
C GLU A 53 -8.99 16.43 7.52
N SER A 54 -9.71 16.50 6.40
CA SER A 54 -9.73 15.43 5.39
C SER A 54 -8.38 15.33 4.69
N ILE A 55 -7.82 14.13 4.62
CA ILE A 55 -6.56 13.88 3.92
C ILE A 55 -6.84 13.71 2.43
N ASP A 56 -6.15 14.49 1.59
CA ASP A 56 -6.19 14.30 0.14
C ASP A 56 -5.38 13.06 -0.25
N LEU A 57 -6.07 12.03 -0.73
CA LEU A 57 -5.49 10.76 -1.17
C LEU A 57 -5.16 10.73 -2.66
N TRP A 58 -5.60 11.73 -3.43
CA TRP A 58 -5.44 11.77 -4.90
C TRP A 58 -4.01 11.45 -5.37
N PRO A 59 -2.94 11.98 -4.74
CA PRO A 59 -1.57 11.71 -5.17
C PRO A 59 -1.17 10.22 -5.11
N LEU A 60 -1.84 9.41 -4.28
CA LEU A 60 -1.47 8.01 -4.06
C LEU A 60 -2.16 7.03 -5.02
N TYR A 61 -3.19 7.47 -5.76
CA TYR A 61 -3.97 6.58 -6.63
C TYR A 61 -3.14 5.95 -7.75
N GLY A 62 -2.18 6.69 -8.33
CA GLY A 62 -1.28 6.15 -9.35
C GLY A 62 -0.43 4.99 -8.81
N ALA A 63 0.17 5.18 -7.65
CA ALA A 63 0.96 4.16 -6.98
C ALA A 63 0.11 2.94 -6.57
N TYR A 64 -1.10 3.16 -6.07
CA TYR A 64 -2.04 2.08 -5.75
C TYR A 64 -2.47 1.27 -6.99
N THR A 65 -2.69 1.95 -8.11
CA THR A 65 -3.03 1.29 -9.37
C THR A 65 -1.90 0.37 -9.83
N VAL A 66 -0.64 0.82 -9.73
CA VAL A 66 0.53 -0.03 -10.03
C VAL A 66 0.54 -1.29 -9.16
N LEU A 67 0.35 -1.15 -7.84
CA LEU A 67 0.31 -2.31 -6.94
C LEU A 67 -0.83 -3.27 -7.28
N SER A 68 -2.00 -2.73 -7.61
CA SER A 68 -3.20 -3.48 -7.94
C SER A 68 -3.03 -4.29 -9.24
N GLU A 69 -2.49 -3.67 -10.29
CA GLU A 69 -2.22 -4.35 -11.57
C GLU A 69 -1.10 -5.37 -11.45
N ARG A 70 -0.07 -5.10 -10.62
CA ARG A 70 0.97 -6.09 -10.36
C ARG A 70 0.45 -7.30 -9.60
N TYR A 71 -0.43 -7.10 -8.62
CA TYR A 71 -1.11 -8.21 -7.95
C TYR A 71 -1.88 -9.07 -8.95
N ILE A 72 -2.61 -8.44 -9.88
CA ILE A 72 -3.30 -9.17 -10.95
C ILE A 72 -2.30 -9.96 -11.80
N ALA A 73 -1.23 -9.34 -12.26
CA ALA A 73 -0.26 -9.99 -13.15
C ALA A 73 0.40 -11.23 -12.51
N GLU A 74 0.68 -11.18 -11.21
CA GLU A 74 1.42 -12.24 -10.51
C GLU A 74 0.49 -13.33 -9.91
N PHE A 75 -0.69 -12.94 -9.40
CA PHE A 75 -1.52 -13.83 -8.59
C PHE A 75 -2.91 -14.11 -9.17
N PHE A 76 -3.38 -13.36 -10.17
CA PHE A 76 -4.70 -13.62 -10.75
C PHE A 76 -4.62 -14.76 -11.77
N SER A 77 -5.28 -15.87 -11.46
CA SER A 77 -5.55 -16.94 -12.42
C SER A 77 -7.06 -17.05 -12.70
N PRO A 78 -7.51 -16.91 -13.96
CA PRO A 78 -8.92 -17.09 -14.33
C PRO A 78 -9.46 -18.48 -13.96
N GLN A 79 -8.57 -19.49 -13.99
CA GLN A 79 -8.91 -20.88 -13.76
C GLN A 79 -9.18 -21.18 -12.28
N GLU A 80 -8.65 -20.37 -11.35
CA GLU A 80 -8.93 -20.53 -9.92
C GLU A 80 -10.43 -20.47 -9.61
N SER A 81 -11.18 -19.65 -10.34
CA SER A 81 -12.63 -19.52 -10.11
C SER A 81 -13.43 -20.79 -10.44
N LEU A 82 -12.81 -21.79 -11.06
CA LEU A 82 -13.41 -23.10 -11.34
C LEU A 82 -13.19 -24.12 -10.20
N PHE A 83 -12.23 -23.87 -9.31
CA PHE A 83 -11.78 -24.83 -8.30
C PHE A 83 -12.03 -24.37 -6.85
N PHE A 84 -12.28 -23.08 -6.62
CA PHE A 84 -12.46 -22.52 -5.28
C PHE A 84 -13.93 -22.41 -4.84
N ASP A 85 -14.15 -22.62 -3.54
CA ASP A 85 -15.43 -22.48 -2.85
C ASP A 85 -15.90 -21.00 -2.91
N PRO A 86 -17.20 -20.68 -3.09
CA PRO A 86 -17.70 -19.31 -3.21
C PRO A 86 -17.44 -18.43 -1.99
N THR A 87 -17.00 -18.98 -0.86
CA THR A 87 -16.58 -18.24 0.34
C THR A 87 -15.12 -17.76 0.28
N GLU A 88 -14.30 -18.30 -0.64
CA GLU A 88 -12.95 -17.83 -0.93
C GLU A 88 -12.94 -16.83 -2.09
N MET A 89 -13.86 -15.87 -2.04
CA MET A 89 -13.97 -14.85 -3.06
C MET A 89 -12.63 -14.07 -3.18
N GLN A 90 -12.20 -13.84 -4.42
CA GLN A 90 -10.91 -13.21 -4.73
C GLN A 90 -10.78 -11.76 -4.20
N ASP A 91 -11.89 -11.12 -3.84
CA ASP A 91 -11.94 -9.84 -3.11
C ASP A 91 -11.40 -9.95 -1.68
N ALA A 92 -11.79 -11.00 -0.95
CA ALA A 92 -11.27 -11.32 0.37
C ALA A 92 -9.77 -11.65 0.30
N LYS A 93 -9.34 -12.32 -0.78
CA LYS A 93 -7.90 -12.56 -1.04
C LYS A 93 -7.13 -11.26 -1.25
N TRP A 94 -7.63 -10.34 -2.09
CA TRP A 94 -6.99 -9.02 -2.28
C TRP A 94 -6.94 -8.21 -0.98
N SER A 95 -8.06 -8.09 -0.26
CA SER A 95 -8.12 -7.31 0.98
C SER A 95 -7.17 -7.89 2.03
N SER A 96 -7.20 -9.21 2.22
CA SER A 96 -6.29 -9.92 3.11
C SER A 96 -4.83 -9.70 2.71
N TYR A 97 -4.50 -9.86 1.43
CA TYR A 97 -3.15 -9.64 0.92
C TYR A 97 -2.68 -8.21 1.14
N PHE A 98 -3.50 -7.22 0.80
CA PHE A 98 -3.15 -5.81 0.93
C PHE A 98 -2.85 -5.46 2.39
N HIS A 99 -3.74 -5.82 3.31
CA HIS A 99 -3.61 -5.42 4.72
C HIS A 99 -2.64 -6.28 5.53
N HIS A 100 -2.57 -7.59 5.30
CA HIS A 100 -1.79 -8.51 6.13
C HIS A 100 -0.41 -8.85 5.58
N HIS A 101 -0.19 -8.71 4.27
CA HIS A 101 1.10 -9.01 3.64
C HIS A 101 1.78 -7.75 3.10
N LEU A 102 1.10 -6.99 2.26
CA LEU A 102 1.69 -5.85 1.56
C LEU A 102 1.96 -4.66 2.47
N VAL A 103 0.96 -4.16 3.19
CA VAL A 103 1.12 -2.99 4.08
C VAL A 103 2.25 -3.19 5.11
N PRO A 104 2.35 -4.32 5.84
CA PRO A 104 3.46 -4.54 6.77
C PRO A 104 4.83 -4.48 6.09
N GLN A 105 4.98 -5.01 4.87
CA GLN A 105 6.22 -4.93 4.12
C GLN A 105 6.54 -3.49 3.68
N LEU A 106 5.54 -2.75 3.21
CA LEU A 106 5.70 -1.35 2.83
C LEU A 106 6.13 -0.49 4.02
N LEU A 107 5.53 -0.72 5.20
CA LEU A 107 5.88 0.01 6.42
C LEU A 107 7.35 -0.20 6.80
N ARG A 108 7.94 -1.39 6.57
CA ARG A 108 9.36 -1.66 6.85
C ARG A 108 10.30 -0.72 6.10
N ASN A 109 9.91 -0.21 4.94
CA ASN A 109 10.71 0.74 4.18
C ASN A 109 10.45 2.18 4.62
N HIS A 110 11.42 2.79 5.31
CA HIS A 110 11.30 4.16 5.81
C HIS A 110 11.10 5.20 4.70
N ASN A 111 11.64 4.95 3.49
CA ASN A 111 11.44 5.85 2.36
C ASN A 111 9.99 5.81 1.87
N VAL A 112 9.35 4.64 1.88
CA VAL A 112 7.93 4.50 1.54
C VAL A 112 7.08 5.26 2.56
N VAL A 113 7.29 5.03 3.86
CA VAL A 113 6.56 5.73 4.93
C VAL A 113 6.70 7.25 4.77
N ARG A 114 7.93 7.74 4.58
CA ARG A 114 8.21 9.17 4.42
C ARG A 114 7.55 9.74 3.16
N ASN A 115 7.66 9.06 2.03
CA ASN A 115 7.11 9.55 0.77
C ASN A 115 5.58 9.48 0.73
N VAL A 116 4.95 8.49 1.36
CA VAL A 116 3.49 8.43 1.52
C VAL A 116 3.01 9.66 2.29
N LEU A 117 3.59 9.94 3.45
CA LEU A 117 3.20 11.09 4.26
C LEU A 117 3.52 12.44 3.59
N ARG A 118 4.58 12.53 2.78
CA ARG A 118 4.90 13.72 2.01
C ARG A 118 3.96 13.95 0.84
N ALA A 119 3.58 12.90 0.13
CA ALA A 119 2.67 12.99 -1.01
C ALA A 119 1.30 13.53 -0.57
N VAL A 120 0.83 13.12 0.60
CA VAL A 120 -0.42 13.63 1.21
C VAL A 120 -0.22 14.88 2.08
N ARG A 121 0.95 15.54 1.98
CA ARG A 121 1.29 16.80 2.65
C ARG A 121 1.25 16.77 4.20
N LEU A 122 1.32 15.60 4.80
CA LEU A 122 1.40 15.43 6.25
C LEU A 122 2.82 15.64 6.80
N LEU A 123 3.84 15.53 5.95
CA LEU A 123 5.20 15.91 6.27
C LEU A 123 5.69 17.06 5.38
N PRO A 124 6.60 17.92 5.88
CA PRO A 124 7.20 18.98 5.07
C PRO A 124 7.90 18.40 3.83
N CYS A 125 7.55 18.94 2.67
CA CYS A 125 8.13 18.58 1.39
C CYS A 125 8.09 19.77 0.44
N ASN A 126 9.17 19.96 -0.32
CA ASN A 126 9.24 21.00 -1.35
C ASN A 126 8.41 20.62 -2.59
N ASP A 127 8.33 19.31 -2.89
CA ASP A 127 7.59 18.78 -4.04
C ASP A 127 6.84 17.49 -3.65
N PRO A 128 5.58 17.61 -3.20
CA PRO A 128 4.72 16.46 -2.89
C PRO A 128 4.45 15.57 -4.10
N GLN A 129 4.44 16.14 -5.32
CA GLN A 129 4.15 15.38 -6.53
C GLN A 129 5.34 14.48 -6.90
N ALA A 130 6.57 14.96 -6.75
CA ALA A 130 7.76 14.13 -6.90
C ALA A 130 7.78 12.96 -5.90
N ALA A 131 7.29 13.16 -4.67
CA ALA A 131 7.16 12.08 -3.70
C ALA A 131 6.16 11.00 -4.16
N ALA A 132 5.03 11.40 -4.75
CA ALA A 132 4.06 10.47 -5.34
C ALA A 132 4.64 9.71 -6.55
N THR A 133 5.35 10.40 -7.45
CA THR A 133 6.02 9.76 -8.60
C THR A 133 7.08 8.75 -8.15
N ALA A 134 7.87 9.09 -7.13
CA ALA A 134 8.88 8.19 -6.57
C ALA A 134 8.25 6.93 -5.94
N LEU A 135 7.07 7.04 -5.34
CA LEU A 135 6.32 5.87 -4.85
C LEU A 135 5.89 4.96 -5.99
N THR A 136 5.35 5.52 -7.07
CA THR A 136 4.96 4.75 -8.25
C THR A 136 6.14 3.96 -8.84
N GLN A 137 7.31 4.59 -8.95
CA GLN A 137 8.55 3.92 -9.39
C GLN A 137 8.98 2.82 -8.42
N CYS A 138 9.03 3.14 -7.12
CA CYS A 138 9.38 2.18 -6.08
C CYS A 138 8.46 0.96 -6.09
N PHE A 139 7.15 1.14 -6.26
CA PHE A 139 6.18 0.05 -6.31
C PHE A 139 6.21 -0.73 -7.62
N THR A 140 6.81 -0.18 -8.68
CA THR A 140 7.09 -0.92 -9.92
C THR A 140 8.25 -1.90 -9.70
N GLU A 141 9.27 -1.50 -8.95
CA GLU A 141 10.52 -2.27 -8.78
C GLU A 141 10.51 -3.20 -7.55
N LEU A 142 9.61 -2.98 -6.59
CA LEU A 142 9.56 -3.76 -5.34
C LEU A 142 9.18 -5.22 -5.60
N ASN A 143 9.80 -6.18 -4.91
CA ASN A 143 9.33 -7.57 -4.94
C ASN A 143 8.05 -7.70 -4.12
N LEU A 144 6.98 -8.22 -4.73
CA LEU A 144 5.72 -8.43 -4.05
C LEU A 144 5.88 -9.48 -2.94
N PRO A 145 5.23 -9.30 -1.78
CA PRO A 145 5.17 -10.36 -0.76
C PRO A 145 4.73 -11.68 -1.39
N GLN A 146 5.31 -12.80 -0.92
CA GLN A 146 5.04 -14.16 -1.43
C GLN A 146 5.55 -14.45 -2.85
N THR A 147 6.19 -13.49 -3.54
CA THR A 147 6.99 -13.77 -4.74
C THR A 147 8.45 -14.00 -4.36
N ALA A 148 9.08 -15.02 -4.93
CA ALA A 148 10.53 -15.19 -4.82
C ALA A 148 11.21 -14.06 -5.63
N PRO A 149 12.32 -13.47 -5.13
CA PRO A 149 13.08 -12.51 -5.92
C PRO A 149 13.54 -13.15 -7.24
N MET A 150 13.43 -12.46 -8.38
CA MET A 150 13.82 -13.02 -9.69
C MET A 150 15.27 -13.54 -9.77
N TRP A 151 16.15 -13.03 -8.90
CA TRP A 151 17.56 -13.43 -8.83
C TRP A 151 17.83 -14.55 -7.80
N ALA A 152 16.84 -14.92 -6.99
CA ALA A 152 17.00 -15.99 -6.02
C ALA A 152 16.98 -17.34 -6.78
N PRO A 153 18.00 -18.21 -6.60
CA PRO A 153 18.10 -19.49 -7.30
C PRO A 153 17.00 -20.48 -6.89
N GLU A 154 16.27 -20.18 -5.82
CA GLU A 154 15.11 -20.92 -5.35
C GLU A 154 13.88 -20.55 -6.19
N ALA A 155 13.88 -20.93 -7.47
CA ALA A 155 12.70 -20.81 -8.31
C ALA A 155 11.71 -21.95 -7.99
N ILE A 156 10.50 -21.55 -7.59
CA ILE A 156 9.23 -22.27 -7.72
C ILE A 156 9.14 -23.57 -6.88
N ARG A 157 8.60 -23.44 -5.66
CA ARG A 157 7.86 -24.56 -5.06
C ARG A 157 6.46 -24.53 -5.64
N ASP A 158 6.26 -25.27 -6.73
CA ASP A 158 4.94 -25.78 -7.07
C ASP A 158 4.48 -26.65 -5.90
N CYS A 159 3.43 -26.21 -5.21
CA CYS A 159 2.64 -27.04 -4.31
C CYS A 159 1.18 -26.83 -4.70
#